data_AF-Q12ZB6-F1
#
_entry.id   AF-Q12ZB6-F1
#
_cell.length_a   1.000
_cell.length_b   1.000
_cell.length_c   1.000
_cell.angle_alpha   90.00
_cell.angle_beta   90.00
_cell.angle_gamma   90.00
#
_symmetry.space_group_name_H-M   'P 1'
#
loop_
_entity.id
_entity.type
_entity.pdbx_description
1 polymer ?
#
loop_
_entity_poly.entity_id
_entity_poly.type
_entity_poly.pdbx_seq_one_letter_code
_entity_poly.pdbx_strand_id
1 'polypeptide(L)'
;MSEAISRLKKDYLFNLALKGQREDGRGFDETRDLIIETNVIDKAEGSAKVLLGDTQVLVGVKLQVGSPFADSADKGVIITSMELNPIASPNFEAGPPREKAIEMARVVDRGIRESGAIDLNKLCITEGEEVWIVFIDVHVLNDSGNLLDAASLGAIAALMTATIPGEREGRGEDVKLPIREMPVSLSFIDIGGELVIDATNNEESVSDLRLTIVTNQDGSICAMQKSGPGTLSEENFLRSVEKSREVGAKIREEYLLNI
;
A
#
# COMPACT_ATOMS: atom_id res chain seq x y z
N MET A 1 -2.55 -17.89 14.39
CA MET A 1 -2.92 -18.10 15.80
C MET A 1 -2.38 -16.88 16.55
N SER A 2 -3.23 -15.89 16.86
CA SER A 2 -2.74 -14.60 17.36
C SER A 2 -1.98 -14.77 18.66
N GLU A 3 -0.87 -14.07 18.83
CA GLU A 3 -0.32 -13.79 20.16
C GLU A 3 -1.49 -13.31 21.04
N ALA A 4 -1.84 -14.10 22.06
CA ALA A 4 -2.95 -13.78 22.93
C ALA A 4 -2.54 -12.54 23.73
N ILE A 5 -2.83 -11.36 23.19
CA ILE A 5 -2.61 -10.12 23.92
C ILE A 5 -3.40 -10.22 25.20
N SER A 6 -2.66 -10.11 26.31
CA SER A 6 -3.26 -10.14 27.63
C SER A 6 -4.40 -9.14 27.66
N ARG A 7 -5.54 -9.55 28.22
CA ARG A 7 -6.68 -8.66 28.43
C ARG A 7 -6.27 -7.34 29.11
N LEU A 8 -5.29 -7.41 30.01
CA LEU A 8 -4.69 -6.24 30.67
C LEU A 8 -4.06 -5.26 29.67
N LYS A 9 -3.38 -5.75 28.63
CA LYS A 9 -2.77 -4.91 27.60
C LYS A 9 -3.83 -4.30 26.69
N LYS A 10 -4.90 -5.05 26.36
CA LYS A 10 -6.05 -4.47 25.63
C LYS A 10 -6.70 -3.34 26.42
N ASP A 11 -7.00 -3.61 27.69
CA ASP A 11 -7.60 -2.62 28.58
C ASP A 11 -6.68 -1.40 28.76
N TYR A 12 -5.36 -1.61 28.84
CA TYR A 12 -4.37 -0.53 28.93
C TYR A 12 -4.40 0.38 27.70
N LEU A 13 -4.32 -0.19 26.49
CA LEU A 13 -4.33 0.58 25.22
C LEU A 13 -5.65 1.32 25.04
N PHE A 14 -6.78 0.69 25.35
CA PHE A 14 -8.08 1.33 25.31
C PHE A 14 -8.17 2.51 26.29
N ASN A 15 -7.68 2.36 27.52
CA ASN A 15 -7.66 3.44 28.51
C ASN A 15 -6.70 4.57 28.14
N LEU A 16 -5.62 4.30 27.40
CA LEU A 16 -4.75 5.35 26.85
C LEU A 16 -5.49 6.15 25.77
N ALA A 17 -6.16 5.46 24.84
CA ALA A 17 -6.93 6.12 23.79
C ALA A 17 -8.02 7.04 24.37
N LEU A 18 -8.75 6.59 25.41
CA LEU A 18 -9.73 7.42 26.13
C LEU A 18 -9.12 8.67 26.80
N LYS A 19 -7.81 8.69 27.05
CA LYS A 19 -7.08 9.84 27.59
C LYS A 19 -6.44 10.71 26.49
N GLY A 20 -6.67 10.39 25.22
CA GLY A 20 -6.02 11.08 24.09
C GLY A 20 -4.53 10.76 23.96
N GLN A 21 -4.10 9.56 24.38
CA GLN A 21 -2.70 9.16 24.40
C GLN A 21 -2.48 7.85 23.64
N ARG A 22 -1.28 7.71 23.05
CA ARG A 22 -0.80 6.47 22.41
C ARG A 22 0.35 5.88 23.23
N GLU A 23 0.59 4.58 23.06
CA GLU A 23 1.68 3.86 23.75
C GLU A 23 3.06 4.45 23.43
N ASP A 24 3.24 4.94 22.19
CA ASP A 24 4.47 5.54 21.68
C ASP A 24 4.53 7.08 21.82
N GLY A 25 3.49 7.70 22.41
CA GLY A 25 3.43 9.13 22.65
C GLY A 25 3.03 10.00 21.46
N ARG A 26 2.76 9.42 20.28
CA ARG A 26 2.30 10.17 19.10
C ARG A 26 0.89 10.72 19.25
N GLY A 27 0.56 11.73 18.44
CA GLY A 27 -0.81 12.14 18.17
C GLY A 27 -1.61 11.07 17.42
N PHE A 28 -2.94 11.17 17.47
CA PHE A 28 -3.82 10.26 16.73
C PHE A 28 -3.81 10.46 15.22
N ASP A 29 -3.39 11.64 14.75
CA ASP A 29 -3.21 11.99 13.34
C ASP A 29 -1.74 12.11 12.92
N GLU A 30 -0.84 11.47 13.68
CA GLU A 30 0.60 11.47 13.43
C GLU A 30 1.09 10.10 12.95
N THR A 31 1.84 10.08 11.84
CA THR A 31 2.48 8.89 11.29
C THR A 31 3.82 8.60 11.98
N ARG A 32 4.27 7.35 11.96
CA ARG A 32 5.66 7.01 12.32
C ARG A 32 6.63 7.61 11.31
N ASP A 33 7.90 7.61 11.67
CA ASP A 33 9.00 7.94 10.76
C ASP A 33 8.88 7.09 9.49
N LEU A 34 8.84 7.78 8.35
CA LEU A 34 8.72 7.15 7.04
C LEU A 34 10.04 7.33 6.30
N ILE A 35 10.58 6.23 5.77
CA ILE A 35 11.77 6.25 4.90
C ILE A 35 11.44 5.43 3.66
N ILE A 36 11.71 6.00 2.49
CA ILE A 36 11.57 5.34 1.20
C ILE A 36 12.94 5.31 0.52
N GLU A 37 13.49 4.11 0.36
CA GLU A 37 14.73 3.86 -0.38
C GLU A 37 14.36 3.28 -1.74
N THR A 38 14.64 3.99 -2.83
CA THR A 38 14.34 3.50 -4.19
C THR A 38 15.55 2.86 -4.85
N ASN A 39 15.33 2.07 -5.90
CA ASN A 39 16.39 1.35 -6.64
C ASN A 39 17.23 0.41 -5.76
N VAL A 40 16.59 -0.25 -4.79
CA VAL A 40 17.23 -1.18 -3.85
C VAL A 40 17.49 -2.57 -4.44
N ILE A 41 16.84 -2.91 -5.56
CA ILE A 41 17.01 -4.17 -6.29
C ILE A 41 17.41 -3.88 -7.73
N ASP A 42 18.69 -4.02 -8.06
CA ASP A 42 19.25 -3.75 -9.40
C ASP A 42 18.65 -4.62 -10.52
N LYS A 43 18.12 -5.80 -10.18
CA LYS A 43 17.54 -6.76 -11.15
C LYS A 43 16.06 -6.52 -11.44
N ALA A 44 15.42 -5.66 -10.64
CA ALA A 44 14.05 -5.25 -10.86
C ALA A 44 14.04 -4.05 -11.81
N GLU A 45 12.99 -3.93 -12.64
CA GLU A 45 12.84 -2.76 -13.52
C GLU A 45 12.59 -1.47 -12.71
N GLY A 46 11.97 -1.62 -11.54
CA GLY A 46 11.84 -0.59 -10.50
C GLY A 46 11.74 -1.26 -9.13
N SER A 47 12.16 -0.57 -8.07
CA SER A 47 12.08 -1.13 -6.72
C SER A 47 12.08 -0.05 -5.64
N ALA A 48 11.45 -0.36 -4.51
CA ALA A 48 11.46 0.50 -3.34
C ALA A 48 11.41 -0.33 -2.05
N LYS A 49 12.17 0.09 -1.04
CA LYS A 49 12.05 -0.38 0.33
C LYS A 49 11.45 0.73 1.17
N VAL A 50 10.37 0.41 1.89
CA VAL A 50 9.66 1.35 2.76
C VAL A 50 9.85 0.91 4.20
N LEU A 51 10.25 1.85 5.05
CA LEU A 51 10.25 1.73 6.50
C LEU A 51 9.19 2.69 7.04
N LEU A 52 8.19 2.17 7.76
CA LEU A 52 7.15 2.93 8.44
C LEU A 52 7.24 2.62 9.94
N GLY A 53 8.04 3.40 10.65
CA GLY A 53 8.65 3.00 11.90
C GLY A 53 9.40 1.68 11.73
N ASP A 54 9.05 0.67 12.53
CA ASP A 54 9.67 -0.65 12.42
C ASP A 54 9.07 -1.52 11.31
N THR A 55 7.94 -1.14 10.70
CA THR A 55 7.34 -1.92 9.60
C THR A 55 8.21 -1.79 8.36
N GLN A 56 8.60 -2.91 7.76
CA GLN A 56 9.47 -2.95 6.59
C GLN A 56 8.84 -3.74 5.44
N VAL A 57 8.75 -3.11 4.28
CA VAL A 57 8.23 -3.71 3.04
C VAL A 57 9.21 -3.45 1.91
N LEU A 58 9.46 -4.47 1.09
CA LEU A 58 10.24 -4.41 -0.13
C LEU A 58 9.33 -4.66 -1.32
N VAL A 59 9.28 -3.72 -2.25
CA VAL A 59 8.47 -3.85 -3.47
C VAL A 59 9.38 -3.89 -4.68
N GLY A 60 9.16 -4.88 -5.54
CA GLY A 60 9.82 -5.03 -6.83
C GLY A 60 8.81 -4.90 -7.96
N VAL A 61 9.21 -4.24 -9.03
CA VAL A 61 8.45 -4.17 -10.28
C VAL A 61 9.18 -4.95 -11.34
N LYS A 62 8.46 -5.89 -11.96
CA LYS A 62 8.93 -6.60 -13.16
C LYS A 62 8.06 -6.30 -14.37
N LEU A 63 8.68 -6.15 -15.53
CA LEU A 63 7.97 -6.04 -16.80
C LEU A 63 8.34 -7.17 -17.75
N GLN A 64 7.33 -7.75 -18.39
CA GLN A 64 7.47 -8.72 -19.46
C GLN A 64 6.44 -8.48 -20.56
N VAL A 65 6.71 -8.96 -21.76
CA VAL A 65 5.73 -8.98 -22.86
C VAL A 65 4.77 -10.15 -22.65
N GLY A 66 3.48 -9.91 -22.88
CA GLY A 66 2.49 -10.97 -22.90
C GLY A 66 1.23 -10.55 -23.64
N SER A 67 0.23 -11.44 -23.66
CA SER A 67 -1.03 -11.16 -24.34
C SER A 67 -1.96 -10.30 -23.48
N PRO A 68 -2.66 -9.32 -24.09
CA PRO A 68 -3.68 -8.54 -23.37
C PRO A 68 -4.89 -9.40 -23.02
N PHE A 69 -5.76 -8.88 -22.15
CA PHE A 69 -7.08 -9.46 -21.95
C PHE A 69 -7.99 -9.18 -23.16
N ALA A 70 -8.91 -10.11 -23.44
CA ALA A 70 -9.79 -10.02 -24.62
C ALA A 70 -10.73 -8.80 -24.59
N ASP A 71 -11.04 -8.28 -23.41
CA ASP A 71 -11.88 -7.09 -23.18
C ASP A 71 -11.10 -5.76 -23.20
N SER A 72 -9.77 -5.83 -23.25
CA SER A 72 -8.86 -4.68 -23.18
C SER A 72 -7.59 -4.90 -24.01
N ALA A 73 -7.79 -5.22 -25.29
CA ALA A 73 -6.75 -5.57 -26.26
C ALA A 73 -5.70 -4.47 -26.51
N ASP A 74 -6.01 -3.22 -26.18
CA ASP A 74 -5.20 -2.01 -26.39
C ASP A 74 -4.51 -1.51 -25.11
N LYS A 75 -4.54 -2.28 -24.02
CA LYS A 75 -4.02 -1.86 -22.71
C LYS A 75 -3.03 -2.85 -22.12
N GLY A 76 -2.01 -2.29 -21.47
CA GLY A 76 -1.12 -3.05 -20.59
C GLY A 76 -1.86 -3.65 -19.40
N VAL A 77 -1.23 -4.64 -18.78
CA VAL A 77 -1.79 -5.39 -17.66
C VAL A 77 -1.02 -5.07 -16.38
N ILE A 78 -1.73 -4.92 -15.27
CA ILE A 78 -1.14 -4.80 -13.92
C ILE A 78 -1.52 -6.05 -13.14
N ILE A 79 -0.53 -6.68 -12.53
CA ILE A 79 -0.69 -7.82 -11.62
C ILE A 79 0.02 -7.47 -10.32
N THR A 80 -0.75 -7.36 -9.24
CA THR A 80 -0.20 -7.07 -7.91
C THR A 80 -0.25 -8.33 -7.05
N SER A 81 0.87 -8.68 -6.43
CA SER A 81 0.99 -9.78 -5.48
C SER A 81 1.54 -9.29 -4.15
N MET A 82 1.21 -10.00 -3.06
CA MET A 82 1.76 -9.71 -1.74
C MET A 82 2.07 -11.00 -1.00
N GLU A 83 3.28 -11.08 -0.46
CA GLU A 83 3.75 -12.21 0.33
C GLU A 83 3.95 -11.81 1.80
N LEU A 84 3.22 -12.49 2.67
CA LEU A 84 3.37 -12.40 4.12
C LEU A 84 4.25 -13.55 4.60
N ASN A 85 5.57 -13.35 4.55
CA ASN A 85 6.56 -14.38 4.86
C ASN A 85 6.68 -14.60 6.39
N PRO A 86 6.82 -15.85 6.90
CA PRO A 86 7.06 -16.12 8.32
C PRO A 86 8.21 -15.35 8.98
N ILE A 87 9.20 -14.87 8.21
CA ILE A 87 10.26 -14.00 8.74
C ILE A 87 9.73 -12.67 9.30
N ALA A 88 8.65 -12.15 8.71
CA ALA A 88 8.12 -10.84 9.05
C ALA A 88 7.23 -10.83 10.30
N SER A 89 6.63 -11.97 10.64
CA SER A 89 5.76 -12.09 11.81
C SER A 89 5.65 -13.56 12.23
N PRO A 90 5.67 -13.87 13.54
CA PRO A 90 5.40 -15.22 14.03
C PRO A 90 3.97 -15.69 13.71
N ASN A 91 3.07 -14.77 13.33
CA ASN A 91 1.69 -15.08 12.95
C ASN A 91 1.55 -15.51 11.48
N PHE A 92 2.60 -15.38 10.67
CA PHE A 92 2.59 -15.74 9.26
C PHE A 92 3.09 -17.16 9.06
N GLU A 93 2.43 -17.87 8.15
CA GLU A 93 2.73 -19.26 7.83
C GLU A 93 3.11 -19.35 6.35
N ALA A 94 4.09 -20.20 6.03
CA ALA A 94 4.51 -20.42 4.66
C ALA A 94 3.39 -21.09 3.84
N GLY A 95 3.41 -20.84 2.54
CA GLY A 95 2.48 -21.43 1.58
C GLY A 95 1.83 -20.37 0.68
N PRO A 96 0.79 -20.77 -0.06
CA PRO A 96 0.06 -19.85 -0.93
C PRO A 96 -0.51 -18.64 -0.16
N PRO A 97 -0.69 -17.48 -0.84
CA PRO A 97 -1.31 -16.31 -0.23
C PRO A 97 -2.65 -16.65 0.42
N ARG A 98 -2.81 -16.25 1.67
CA ARG A 98 -4.06 -16.37 2.44
C ARG A 98 -4.89 -15.10 2.31
N GLU A 99 -6.11 -15.14 2.84
CA GLU A 99 -7.09 -14.05 2.77
C GLU A 99 -6.49 -12.66 3.06
N LYS A 100 -5.75 -12.48 4.17
CA LYS A 100 -5.11 -11.20 4.52
C LYS A 100 -4.15 -10.69 3.43
N ALA A 101 -3.32 -11.57 2.87
CA ALA A 101 -2.37 -11.22 1.81
C ALA A 101 -3.10 -10.86 0.51
N ILE A 102 -4.12 -11.65 0.15
CA ILE A 102 -4.95 -11.42 -1.04
C ILE A 102 -5.71 -10.10 -0.93
N GLU A 103 -6.32 -9.82 0.22
CA GLU A 103 -7.04 -8.57 0.48
C GLU A 103 -6.10 -7.38 0.33
N MET A 104 -4.95 -7.40 1.02
CA MET A 104 -3.99 -6.29 0.98
C MET A 104 -3.45 -6.07 -0.44
N ALA A 105 -3.05 -7.13 -1.16
CA ALA A 105 -2.62 -7.03 -2.56
C ALA A 105 -3.71 -6.40 -3.45
N ARG A 106 -4.98 -6.77 -3.25
CA ARG A 106 -6.10 -6.20 -4.03
C ARG A 106 -6.45 -4.77 -3.64
N VAL A 107 -6.16 -4.33 -2.42
CA VAL A 107 -6.31 -2.92 -2.04
C VAL A 107 -5.21 -2.09 -2.69
N VAL A 108 -3.96 -2.56 -2.67
CA VAL A 108 -2.83 -1.93 -3.38
C VAL A 108 -3.13 -1.85 -4.88
N ASP A 109 -3.56 -2.96 -5.49
CA ASP A 109 -3.91 -3.02 -6.92
C ASP A 109 -4.98 -1.98 -7.28
N ARG A 110 -6.07 -1.91 -6.50
CA ARG A 110 -7.13 -0.91 -6.70
C ARG A 110 -6.61 0.51 -6.56
N GLY A 111 -5.74 0.76 -5.58
CA GLY A 111 -5.11 2.07 -5.42
C GLY A 111 -4.35 2.51 -6.67
N ILE A 112 -3.53 1.63 -7.25
CA ILE A 112 -2.75 1.90 -8.47
C ILE A 112 -3.63 1.95 -9.73
N ARG A 113 -4.61 1.05 -9.85
CA ARG A 113 -5.45 0.90 -11.04
C ARG A 113 -6.48 2.02 -11.15
N GLU A 114 -7.26 2.26 -10.10
CA GLU A 114 -8.38 3.22 -10.11
C GLU A 114 -7.89 4.66 -10.05
N SER A 115 -6.67 4.91 -9.58
CA SER A 115 -6.04 6.23 -9.69
C SER A 115 -5.64 6.59 -11.11
N GLY A 116 -5.49 5.61 -12.00
CA GLY A 116 -4.85 5.83 -13.30
C GLY A 116 -3.36 6.15 -13.17
N ALA A 117 -2.69 5.65 -12.12
CA ALA A 117 -1.28 5.89 -11.86
C ALA A 117 -0.38 5.58 -13.06
N ILE A 118 -0.68 4.51 -13.81
CA ILE A 118 0.04 4.10 -15.01
C ILE A 118 -0.81 4.36 -16.25
N ASP A 119 -0.23 4.98 -17.27
CA ASP A 119 -0.84 5.10 -18.60
C ASP A 119 -0.86 3.76 -19.35
N LEU A 120 -1.87 2.93 -19.11
CA LEU A 120 -1.95 1.59 -19.69
C LEU A 120 -2.01 1.56 -21.22
N ASN A 121 -2.47 2.63 -21.88
CA ASN A 121 -2.51 2.67 -23.34
C ASN A 121 -1.10 2.75 -23.94
N LYS A 122 -0.16 3.38 -23.23
CA LYS A 122 1.26 3.44 -23.63
C LYS A 122 2.01 2.13 -23.42
N LEU A 123 1.37 1.15 -22.79
CA LEU A 123 1.91 -0.18 -22.59
C LEU A 123 1.48 -1.18 -23.68
N CYS A 124 0.67 -0.76 -24.65
CA CYS A 124 0.36 -1.56 -25.81
C CYS A 124 1.53 -1.56 -26.81
N ILE A 125 1.94 -2.74 -27.28
CA ILE A 125 2.98 -2.91 -28.30
C ILE A 125 2.30 -3.16 -29.65
N THR A 126 1.47 -4.20 -29.69
CA THR A 126 0.65 -4.57 -30.84
C THR A 126 -0.76 -4.90 -30.33
N GLU A 127 -1.75 -4.12 -30.75
CA GLU A 127 -3.14 -4.27 -30.29
C GLU A 127 -3.65 -5.70 -30.50
N GLY A 128 -4.17 -6.30 -29.42
CA GLY A 128 -4.72 -7.66 -29.43
C GLY A 128 -3.70 -8.80 -29.43
N GLU A 129 -2.40 -8.50 -29.56
CA GLU A 129 -1.34 -9.52 -29.61
C GLU A 129 -0.37 -9.39 -28.43
N GLU A 130 0.25 -8.22 -28.27
CA GLU A 130 1.37 -8.00 -27.35
C GLU A 130 1.22 -6.69 -26.58
N VAL A 131 1.28 -6.79 -25.26
CA VAL A 131 1.31 -5.67 -24.33
C VAL A 131 2.34 -5.90 -23.24
N TRP A 132 2.76 -4.84 -22.57
CA TRP A 132 3.54 -4.94 -21.35
C TRP A 132 2.66 -5.35 -20.17
N ILE A 133 3.13 -6.36 -19.44
CA ILE A 133 2.55 -6.79 -18.17
C ILE A 133 3.47 -6.31 -17.05
N VAL A 134 2.91 -5.49 -16.17
CA VAL A 134 3.57 -4.91 -14.99
C VAL A 134 3.23 -5.77 -13.78
N PHE A 135 4.23 -6.47 -13.25
CA PHE A 135 4.14 -7.19 -11.99
C PHE A 135 4.61 -6.30 -10.86
N ILE A 136 3.78 -6.17 -9.83
CA ILE A 136 4.08 -5.45 -8.59
C ILE A 136 4.11 -6.50 -7.49
N ASP A 137 5.30 -6.89 -7.06
CA ASP A 137 5.48 -7.92 -6.04
C ASP A 137 5.88 -7.27 -4.72
N VAL A 138 5.00 -7.40 -3.72
CA VAL A 138 5.18 -6.82 -2.39
C VAL A 138 5.65 -7.91 -1.41
N HIS A 139 6.88 -7.79 -0.93
CA HIS A 139 7.45 -8.67 0.10
C HIS A 139 7.50 -7.96 1.44
N VAL A 140 6.78 -8.49 2.43
CA VAL A 140 6.87 -7.98 3.81
C VAL A 140 8.09 -8.57 4.49
N LEU A 141 8.95 -7.70 5.03
CA LEU A 141 10.18 -8.05 5.72
C LEU A 141 10.04 -8.01 7.25
N ASN A 142 9.26 -7.05 7.76
CA ASN A 142 8.95 -6.93 9.19
C ASN A 142 7.54 -6.34 9.38
N ASP A 143 6.67 -7.03 10.11
CA ASP A 143 5.32 -6.56 10.43
C ASP A 143 5.30 -5.91 11.82
N SER A 144 5.26 -4.59 11.86
CA SER A 144 5.05 -3.79 13.08
C SER A 144 3.76 -2.95 13.00
N GLY A 145 2.80 -3.35 12.17
CA GLY A 145 1.52 -2.67 11.98
C GLY A 145 1.51 -1.74 10.77
N ASN A 146 0.31 -1.49 10.24
CA ASN A 146 0.03 -0.71 9.05
C ASN A 146 0.79 -1.15 7.78
N LEU A 147 0.84 -2.46 7.53
CA LEU A 147 1.44 -3.03 6.31
C LEU A 147 0.85 -2.47 5.02
N LEU A 148 -0.43 -2.11 5.03
CA LEU A 148 -1.15 -1.73 3.83
C LEU A 148 -0.71 -0.37 3.30
N ASP A 149 -0.47 0.60 4.18
CA ASP A 149 0.03 1.92 3.76
C ASP A 149 1.50 1.84 3.32
N ALA A 150 2.31 1.08 4.06
CA ALA A 150 3.70 0.83 3.66
C ALA A 150 3.81 0.14 2.29
N ALA A 151 2.95 -0.86 2.04
CA ALA A 151 2.88 -1.56 0.76
C ALA A 151 2.39 -0.65 -0.39
N SER A 152 1.37 0.17 -0.14
CA SER A 152 0.84 1.09 -1.15
C SER A 152 1.88 2.15 -1.54
N LEU A 153 2.59 2.72 -0.55
CA LEU A 153 3.69 3.66 -0.78
C LEU A 153 4.85 3.00 -1.52
N GLY A 154 5.22 1.78 -1.13
CA GLY A 154 6.28 1.03 -1.80
C GLY A 154 5.95 0.71 -3.25
N ALA A 155 4.68 0.37 -3.54
CA ALA A 155 4.21 0.11 -4.89
C ALA A 155 4.35 1.33 -5.79
N ILE A 156 3.83 2.49 -5.37
CA ILE A 156 3.93 3.69 -6.20
C ILE A 156 5.39 4.17 -6.34
N ALA A 157 6.19 4.13 -5.27
CA ALA A 157 7.60 4.50 -5.32
C ALA A 157 8.41 3.59 -6.26
N ALA A 158 8.17 2.27 -6.22
CA ALA A 158 8.84 1.32 -7.11
C ALA A 158 8.43 1.57 -8.58
N LEU A 159 7.15 1.84 -8.84
CA LEU A 159 6.63 2.16 -10.17
C LEU A 159 7.22 3.47 -10.73
N MET A 160 7.41 4.49 -9.90
CA MET A 160 8.01 5.78 -10.32
C MET A 160 9.46 5.63 -10.79
N THR A 161 10.20 4.67 -10.23
CA THR A 161 11.57 4.38 -10.69
C THR A 161 11.63 3.43 -11.89
N ALA A 162 10.52 2.77 -12.21
CA ALA A 162 10.49 1.66 -13.14
C ALA A 162 10.86 2.05 -14.57
N THR A 163 11.63 1.18 -15.24
CA THR A 163 12.03 1.34 -16.64
C THR A 163 11.52 0.14 -17.45
N ILE A 164 10.81 0.41 -18.54
CA ILE A 164 10.36 -0.60 -19.49
C ILE A 164 11.59 -1.14 -20.23
N PRO A 165 11.87 -2.45 -20.18
CA PRO A 165 13.10 -3.05 -20.71
C PRO A 165 12.95 -3.36 -22.21
N GLY A 166 12.74 -2.32 -23.01
CA GLY A 166 12.53 -2.42 -24.45
C GLY A 166 13.68 -3.10 -25.18
N GLU A 167 14.94 -2.82 -24.80
CA GLU A 167 16.11 -3.38 -25.48
C GLU A 167 16.23 -4.88 -25.22
N ARG A 168 16.06 -5.28 -23.95
CA ARG A 168 16.15 -6.67 -23.52
C ARG A 168 15.11 -7.56 -24.20
N GLU A 169 13.90 -7.04 -24.39
CA GLU A 169 12.79 -7.78 -25.01
C GLU A 169 12.74 -7.60 -26.55
N GLY A 170 13.66 -6.84 -27.14
CA GLY A 170 13.70 -6.58 -28.59
C GLY A 170 12.55 -5.71 -29.09
N ARG A 171 12.01 -4.82 -28.25
CA ARG A 171 10.84 -3.96 -28.50
C ARG A 171 11.14 -2.46 -28.54
N GLY A 172 12.41 -2.08 -28.67
CA GLY A 172 12.85 -0.69 -28.81
C GLY A 172 13.88 -0.32 -27.77
N GLU A 173 13.96 0.96 -27.44
CA GLU A 173 14.83 1.47 -26.38
C GLU A 173 14.18 1.28 -25.00
N ASP A 174 15.01 1.30 -23.96
CA ASP A 174 14.53 1.34 -22.59
C ASP A 174 13.92 2.70 -22.28
N VAL A 175 12.66 2.72 -21.82
CA VAL A 175 11.91 3.96 -21.54
C VAL A 175 11.33 3.95 -20.13
N LYS A 176 11.20 5.12 -19.50
CA LYS A 176 10.55 5.20 -18.19
C LYS A 176 9.08 4.78 -18.25
N LEU A 177 8.63 4.08 -17.20
CA LEU A 177 7.23 3.72 -17.07
C LEU A 177 6.38 5.00 -17.03
N PRO A 178 5.28 5.10 -17.80
CA PRO A 178 4.53 6.35 -17.94
C PRO A 178 3.61 6.56 -16.73
N ILE A 179 4.18 7.05 -15.63
CA ILE A 179 3.45 7.41 -14.41
C ILE A 179 2.76 8.77 -14.59
N ARG A 180 1.50 8.85 -14.16
CA ARG A 180 0.64 10.04 -14.25
C ARG A 180 0.15 10.54 -12.89
N GLU A 181 -0.15 9.62 -11.99
CA GLU A 181 -0.74 9.91 -10.68
C GLU A 181 0.05 9.22 -9.58
N MET A 182 -0.01 9.78 -8.37
CA MET A 182 0.66 9.25 -7.17
C MET A 182 -0.37 8.95 -6.07
N PRO A 183 -1.08 7.80 -6.16
CA PRO A 183 -2.02 7.38 -5.14
C PRO A 183 -1.30 7.15 -3.81
N VAL A 184 -1.86 7.70 -2.73
CA VAL A 184 -1.41 7.45 -1.36
C VAL A 184 -2.56 6.92 -0.55
N SER A 185 -2.35 5.80 0.14
CA SER A 185 -3.31 5.25 1.08
C SER A 185 -3.06 5.78 2.49
N LEU A 186 -4.15 5.99 3.22
CA LEU A 186 -4.11 6.23 4.65
C LEU A 186 -5.10 5.31 5.35
N SER A 187 -4.60 4.56 6.32
CA SER A 187 -5.36 3.61 7.12
C SER A 187 -5.68 4.16 8.50
N PHE A 188 -6.94 3.99 8.87
CA PHE A 188 -7.54 4.41 10.13
C PHE A 188 -8.01 3.18 10.90
N ILE A 189 -7.88 3.22 12.21
CA ILE A 189 -8.57 2.33 13.13
C ILE A 189 -9.43 3.16 14.09
N ASP A 190 -10.40 2.52 14.73
CA ASP A 190 -11.19 3.12 15.81
C ASP A 190 -10.85 2.43 17.13
N ILE A 191 -10.36 3.21 18.10
CA ILE A 191 -10.16 2.76 19.48
C ILE A 191 -10.98 3.65 20.41
N GLY A 192 -12.09 3.11 20.92
CA GLY A 192 -12.91 3.81 21.92
C GLY A 192 -13.65 5.04 21.38
N GLY A 193 -13.92 5.10 20.07
CA GLY A 193 -14.56 6.23 19.39
C GLY A 193 -13.57 7.20 18.77
N GLU A 194 -12.27 7.07 19.09
CA GLU A 194 -11.20 7.90 18.57
C GLU A 194 -10.56 7.25 17.34
N LEU A 195 -10.41 8.07 16.29
CA LEU A 195 -9.74 7.66 15.06
C LEU A 195 -8.24 7.78 15.21
N VAL A 196 -7.53 6.68 14.94
CA VAL A 196 -6.06 6.65 14.97
C VAL A 196 -5.54 6.28 13.58
N ILE A 197 -4.63 7.08 13.04
CA ILE A 197 -3.91 6.76 11.81
C ILE A 197 -2.63 5.99 12.13
N ASP A 198 -2.15 5.22 11.14
CA ASP A 198 -0.87 4.53 11.22
C ASP A 198 -0.68 3.71 12.51
N ALA A 199 -1.60 2.77 12.68
CA ALA A 199 -1.67 1.90 13.84
C ALA A 199 -0.50 0.90 13.90
N THR A 200 0.07 0.75 15.09
CA THR A 200 1.00 -0.33 15.42
C THR A 200 0.26 -1.66 15.54
N ASN A 201 0.98 -2.80 15.53
CA ASN A 201 0.38 -4.11 15.79
C ASN A 201 -0.45 -4.18 17.07
N ASN A 202 0.01 -3.50 18.13
CA ASN A 202 -0.68 -3.45 19.41
C ASN A 202 -2.03 -2.73 19.25
N GLU A 203 -2.04 -1.60 18.58
CA GLU A 203 -3.25 -0.81 18.30
C GLU A 203 -4.22 -1.55 17.35
N GLU A 204 -3.69 -2.20 16.30
CA GLU A 204 -4.49 -3.03 15.38
C GLU A 204 -5.15 -4.22 16.10
N SER A 205 -4.55 -4.75 17.16
CA SER A 205 -5.08 -5.90 17.91
C SER A 205 -6.26 -5.58 18.83
N VAL A 206 -6.44 -4.29 19.16
CA VAL A 206 -7.51 -3.80 20.04
C VAL A 206 -8.65 -3.17 19.25
N SER A 207 -8.46 -2.87 17.97
CA SER A 207 -9.50 -2.40 17.09
C SER A 207 -10.05 -3.52 16.20
N ASP A 208 -11.37 -3.59 16.09
CA ASP A 208 -12.07 -4.52 15.19
C ASP A 208 -12.40 -3.87 13.83
N LEU A 209 -11.86 -2.68 13.57
CA LEU A 209 -12.14 -1.90 12.37
C LEU A 209 -10.85 -1.34 11.79
N ARG A 210 -10.69 -1.51 10.47
CA ARG A 210 -9.76 -0.72 9.67
C ARG A 210 -10.52 -0.07 8.54
N LEU A 211 -10.29 1.22 8.30
CA LEU A 211 -10.72 1.91 7.10
C LEU A 211 -9.48 2.41 6.36
N THR A 212 -9.28 1.99 5.13
CA THR A 212 -8.20 2.50 4.27
C THR A 212 -8.81 3.33 3.15
N ILE A 213 -8.26 4.52 2.95
CA ILE A 213 -8.68 5.47 1.91
C ILE A 213 -7.48 5.80 1.05
N VAL A 214 -7.60 5.62 -0.27
CA VAL A 214 -6.57 5.98 -1.25
C VAL A 214 -6.98 7.26 -1.95
N THR A 215 -6.11 8.26 -1.93
CA THR A 215 -6.34 9.55 -2.59
C THR A 215 -5.31 9.84 -3.66
N ASN A 216 -5.71 10.58 -4.71
CA ASN A 216 -4.85 11.10 -5.77
C ASN A 216 -4.32 12.51 -5.48
N GLN A 217 -3.49 13.03 -6.37
CA GLN A 217 -2.82 14.34 -6.21
C GLN A 217 -3.81 15.50 -6.09
N ASP A 218 -4.95 15.43 -6.77
CA ASP A 218 -6.04 16.41 -6.72
C ASP A 218 -6.96 16.26 -5.48
N GLY A 219 -6.70 15.26 -4.63
CA GLY A 219 -7.51 14.94 -3.45
C GLY A 219 -8.78 14.13 -3.77
N SER A 220 -8.96 13.67 -5.02
CA SER A 220 -9.99 12.69 -5.38
C SER A 220 -9.71 11.35 -4.68
N ILE A 221 -10.78 10.62 -4.39
CA ILE A 221 -10.69 9.31 -3.73
C ILE A 221 -10.73 8.24 -4.81
N CYS A 222 -9.70 7.40 -4.87
CA CYS A 222 -9.55 6.35 -5.89
C CYS A 222 -10.11 5.02 -5.39
N ALA A 223 -9.86 4.71 -4.12
CA ALA A 223 -10.29 3.46 -3.52
C ALA A 223 -10.55 3.62 -2.02
N MET A 224 -11.48 2.81 -1.51
CA MET A 224 -11.75 2.69 -0.08
C MET A 224 -11.95 1.22 0.28
N GLN A 225 -11.49 0.84 1.47
CA GLN A 225 -11.68 -0.51 2.01
C GLN A 225 -11.96 -0.43 3.50
N LYS A 226 -13.13 -0.91 3.92
CA LYS A 226 -13.42 -1.19 5.32
C LYS A 226 -13.18 -2.68 5.58
N SER A 227 -12.36 -2.98 6.58
CA SER A 227 -12.03 -4.35 7.00
C SER A 227 -12.38 -4.54 8.48
N GLY A 228 -12.69 -5.78 8.85
CA GLY A 228 -13.06 -6.14 10.22
C GLY A 228 -14.56 -5.96 10.54
N PRO A 229 -15.04 -6.62 11.61
CA PRO A 229 -16.45 -6.66 11.97
C PRO A 229 -16.95 -5.39 12.66
N GLY A 230 -16.06 -4.49 13.10
CA GLY A 230 -16.40 -3.24 13.78
C GLY A 230 -17.24 -2.29 12.92
N THR A 231 -17.89 -1.33 13.56
CA THR A 231 -18.71 -0.31 12.91
C THR A 231 -18.02 1.05 12.98
N LEU A 232 -18.29 1.91 12.00
CA LEU A 232 -17.80 3.28 11.97
C LEU A 232 -18.99 4.24 11.95
N SER A 233 -18.95 5.29 12.76
CA SER A 233 -19.96 6.35 12.71
C SER A 233 -19.81 7.17 11.43
N GLU A 234 -20.90 7.77 10.95
CA GLU A 234 -20.88 8.66 9.79
C GLU A 234 -19.94 9.86 10.01
N GLU A 235 -19.94 10.41 11.23
CA GLU A 235 -19.04 11.50 11.62
C GLU A 235 -17.57 11.09 11.49
N ASN A 236 -17.18 9.95 12.04
CA ASN A 236 -15.81 9.47 11.95
C ASN A 236 -15.43 9.09 10.51
N PHE A 237 -16.38 8.58 9.71
CA PHE A 237 -16.15 8.34 8.29
C PHE A 237 -15.81 9.64 7.54
N LEU A 238 -16.61 10.69 7.72
CA LEU A 238 -16.36 11.99 7.07
C LEU A 238 -15.03 12.61 7.52
N ARG A 239 -14.71 12.54 8.82
CA ARG A 239 -13.42 12.95 9.36
C ARG A 239 -12.25 12.18 8.75
N SER A 240 -12.41 10.87 8.52
CA SER A 240 -11.39 10.04 7.88
C SER A 240 -11.14 10.48 6.44
N VAL A 241 -12.20 10.81 5.69
CA VAL A 241 -12.09 11.33 4.31
C VAL A 241 -11.29 12.64 4.28
N GLU A 242 -11.64 13.61 5.12
CA GLU A 242 -10.95 14.90 5.17
C GLU A 242 -9.47 14.72 5.55
N LYS A 243 -9.20 13.91 6.59
CA LYS A 243 -7.84 13.68 7.06
C LYS A 243 -6.99 12.92 6.04
N SER A 244 -7.58 11.98 5.28
CA SER A 244 -6.87 11.24 4.23
C SER A 244 -6.38 12.15 3.09
N ARG A 245 -7.14 13.21 2.77
CA ARG A 245 -6.72 14.22 1.79
C ARG A 245 -5.57 15.07 2.31
N GLU A 246 -5.67 15.53 3.56
CA GLU A 246 -4.67 16.39 4.19
C GLU A 246 -3.33 15.66 4.35
N VAL A 247 -3.34 14.49 4.99
CA VAL A 247 -2.12 13.72 5.27
C VAL A 247 -1.57 13.09 3.99
N GLY A 248 -2.44 12.61 3.09
CA GLY A 248 -2.01 12.08 1.80
C GLY A 248 -1.30 13.13 0.94
N ALA A 249 -1.73 14.40 0.99
CA ALA A 249 -1.02 15.49 0.32
C ALA A 249 0.38 15.73 0.91
N LYS A 250 0.51 15.76 2.26
CA LYS A 250 1.81 15.90 2.94
C LYS A 250 2.77 14.76 2.59
N ILE A 251 2.30 13.51 2.64
CA ILE A 251 3.12 12.34 2.31
C ILE A 251 3.61 12.39 0.86
N ARG A 252 2.75 12.79 -0.09
CA ARG A 252 3.18 12.98 -1.49
C ARG A 252 4.29 14.03 -1.60
N GLU A 253 4.10 15.18 -0.96
CA GLU A 253 5.02 16.31 -1.04
C GLU A 253 6.40 15.97 -0.47
N GLU A 254 6.43 15.32 0.69
CA GLU A 254 7.67 15.00 1.39
C GLU A 254 8.42 13.83 0.77
N TYR A 255 7.72 12.76 0.37
CA TYR A 255 8.35 11.47 0.08
C TYR A 255 8.29 11.03 -1.39
N LEU A 256 7.30 11.49 -2.17
CA LEU A 256 7.13 11.02 -3.55
C LEU A 256 7.61 12.03 -4.59
N LEU A 257 7.43 13.33 -4.39
CA LEU A 257 7.83 14.35 -5.38
C LEU A 257 9.33 14.38 -5.73
N ASN A 258 10.17 13.82 -4.84
CA ASN A 258 11.63 13.81 -5.00
C ASN A 258 12.19 12.49 -5.55
N ILE A 259 11.33 11.54 -5.90
CA ILE A 259 11.69 10.26 -6.55
C ILE A 259 11.78 10.46 -8.06
#